data_AF-A0A0N1ADE2-F1
#
_entry.id   AF-A0A0N1ADE2-F1
#
_cell.length_a   1.000
_cell.length_b   1.000
_cell.length_c   1.000
_cell.angle_alpha   90.00
_cell.angle_beta   90.00
_cell.angle_gamma   90.00
#
_symmetry.space_group_name_H-M   'P 1'
#
loop_
_entity.id
_entity.type
_entity.pdbx_description
1 polymer ?
#
loop_
_entity_poly.entity_id
_entity_poly.type
_entity_poly.pdbx_seq_one_letter_code
_entity_poly.pdbx_strand_id
1 'polypeptide(L)'
;MERLLVLRLDSIGVIAEAQLNGVPLARSGPTAGAVTVPIHEYTLSGANELQLVIQPPPPGQAGAPAPLLSDGQRGASLRLLLPRIGQLAHPENARTLAQIDWAPVAGEVTEVPATLRQTVDLPIAFPRWRWFDAPVVPEPQALVAQAASYLQGLALGLARGDPEPLVLAARLRFEELAQAYQRNLADDVGRLRVQVLRLHAQAPLQPPMPKADALLLRPLAGGRLLECLTPDGQLPALHSPVAGGGRIAWPVRLAVIEGRFYVIR
;
A
#
# COMPACT_ATOMS: atom_id res chain seq x y z
N MET A 1 -21.52 -4.52 3.12
CA MET A 1 -21.03 -4.19 1.76
C MET A 1 -20.86 -5.49 0.98
N GLU A 2 -21.63 -5.71 -0.09
CA GLU A 2 -21.71 -6.99 -0.81
C GLU A 2 -20.72 -7.16 -1.98
N ARG A 3 -19.89 -6.15 -2.28
CA ARG A 3 -19.07 -6.13 -3.49
C ARG A 3 -17.61 -5.86 -3.16
N LEU A 4 -16.79 -6.90 -3.33
CA LEU A 4 -15.34 -6.84 -3.16
C LEU A 4 -14.72 -6.41 -4.49
N LEU A 5 -13.91 -5.36 -4.49
CA LEU A 5 -13.06 -5.00 -5.62
C LEU A 5 -11.62 -5.35 -5.27
N VAL A 6 -10.96 -6.13 -6.12
CA VAL A 6 -9.59 -6.57 -5.90
C VAL A 6 -8.70 -6.23 -7.08
N LEU A 7 -7.45 -5.98 -6.77
CA LEU A 7 -6.36 -5.92 -7.71
C LEU A 7 -5.58 -7.23 -7.59
N ARG A 8 -5.26 -7.83 -8.73
CA ARG A 8 -4.43 -9.02 -8.82
C ARG A 8 -3.21 -8.71 -9.69
N LEU A 9 -2.03 -9.01 -9.17
CA LEU A 9 -0.75 -8.91 -9.85
C LEU A 9 -0.12 -10.30 -9.95
N ASP A 10 0.18 -10.73 -11.16
CA ASP A 10 0.94 -11.94 -11.47
C ASP A 10 2.26 -11.52 -12.12
N SER A 11 3.40 -12.13 -11.77
CA SER A 11 4.71 -11.85 -12.39
C SER A 11 5.57 -13.08 -12.54
N ILE A 12 6.43 -13.10 -13.56
CA ILE A 12 7.41 -14.15 -13.81
C ILE A 12 8.70 -13.53 -14.35
N GLY A 13 9.83 -13.91 -13.77
CA GLY A 13 11.16 -13.46 -14.19
C GLY A 13 11.45 -11.96 -14.00
N VAL A 14 10.54 -11.20 -13.40
CA VAL A 14 10.68 -9.76 -13.10
C VAL A 14 10.07 -9.38 -11.75
N ILE A 15 10.55 -8.28 -11.18
CA ILE A 15 9.84 -7.59 -10.10
C ILE A 15 8.77 -6.70 -10.76
N ALA A 16 7.54 -6.75 -10.27
CA ALA A 16 6.46 -5.88 -10.70
C ALA A 16 5.78 -5.20 -9.51
N GLU A 17 5.29 -3.98 -9.69
CA GLU A 17 4.45 -3.27 -8.73
C GLU A 17 3.16 -2.81 -9.41
N ALA A 18 2.05 -3.01 -8.73
CA ALA A 18 0.75 -2.55 -9.15
C ALA A 18 0.33 -1.32 -8.36
N GLN A 19 -0.06 -0.28 -9.07
CA GLN A 19 -0.51 0.97 -8.48
C GLN A 19 -1.94 1.31 -8.93
N LEU A 20 -2.68 1.95 -8.03
CA LEU A 20 -3.99 2.54 -8.31
C LEU A 20 -3.99 3.98 -7.81
N ASN A 21 -4.32 4.93 -8.68
CA ASN A 21 -4.38 6.36 -8.37
C ASN A 21 -3.10 6.89 -7.69
N GLY A 22 -1.93 6.46 -8.19
CA GLY A 22 -0.63 6.83 -7.64
C GLY A 22 -0.30 6.21 -6.27
N VAL A 23 -1.02 5.15 -5.87
CA VAL A 23 -0.78 4.41 -4.64
C VAL A 23 -0.35 2.97 -4.98
N PRO A 24 0.84 2.51 -4.55
CA PRO A 24 1.28 1.13 -4.73
C PRO A 24 0.55 0.21 -3.76
N LEU A 25 -0.06 -0.87 -4.28
CA LEU A 25 -0.93 -1.76 -3.53
C LEU A 25 -0.43 -3.20 -3.47
N ALA A 26 0.33 -3.63 -4.47
CA ALA A 26 0.95 -4.95 -4.51
C ALA A 26 2.31 -4.87 -5.19
N ARG A 27 3.27 -5.63 -4.68
CA ARG A 27 4.57 -5.86 -5.32
C ARG A 27 4.82 -7.35 -5.36
N SER A 28 5.27 -7.85 -6.51
CA SER A 28 5.55 -9.25 -6.75
C SER A 28 6.98 -9.40 -7.25
N GLY A 29 7.69 -10.42 -6.77
CA GLY A 29 9.06 -10.74 -7.17
C GLY A 29 9.15 -11.66 -8.40
N PRO A 30 10.36 -11.94 -8.90
CA PRO A 30 10.58 -12.72 -10.12
C PRO A 30 10.08 -14.17 -10.06
N THR A 31 10.01 -14.73 -8.86
CA THR A 31 9.53 -16.09 -8.57
C THR A 31 8.27 -16.09 -7.71
N ALA A 32 7.73 -14.90 -7.41
CA ALA A 32 6.52 -14.79 -6.61
C ALA A 32 5.32 -15.16 -7.48
N GLY A 33 4.40 -15.94 -6.90
CA GLY A 33 3.12 -16.20 -7.53
C GLY A 33 2.23 -14.95 -7.54
N ALA A 34 0.93 -15.16 -7.65
CA ALA A 34 -0.03 -14.07 -7.67
C ALA A 34 -0.19 -13.37 -6.33
N VAL A 35 -0.22 -12.05 -6.33
CA VAL A 35 -0.63 -11.22 -5.19
C VAL A 35 -2.00 -10.64 -5.48
N THR A 36 -2.95 -10.85 -4.57
CA THR A 36 -4.31 -10.30 -4.67
C THR A 36 -4.63 -9.46 -3.45
N VAL A 37 -5.05 -8.21 -3.66
CA VAL A 37 -5.34 -7.25 -2.60
C VAL A 37 -6.69 -6.57 -2.80
N PRO A 38 -7.48 -6.32 -1.75
CA PRO A 38 -8.66 -5.47 -1.82
C PRO A 38 -8.26 -4.00 -2.01
N ILE A 39 -8.97 -3.26 -2.87
CA ILE A 39 -8.51 -1.91 -3.28
C ILE A 39 -9.54 -0.78 -3.18
N HIS A 40 -10.75 -1.08 -2.72
CA HIS A 40 -11.83 -0.11 -2.61
C HIS A 40 -11.41 1.19 -1.91
N GLU A 41 -10.53 1.13 -0.90
CA GLU A 41 -10.05 2.29 -0.10
C GLU A 41 -9.21 3.28 -0.92
N TYR A 42 -8.81 2.90 -2.12
CA TYR A 42 -7.93 3.65 -3.03
C TYR A 42 -8.62 4.01 -4.35
N THR A 43 -9.92 3.70 -4.48
CA THR A 43 -10.70 4.07 -5.66
C THR A 43 -11.24 5.49 -5.58
N LEU A 44 -11.53 6.07 -6.74
CA LEU A 44 -12.18 7.36 -6.92
C LEU A 44 -13.55 7.17 -7.57
N SER A 45 -14.45 8.12 -7.33
CA SER A 45 -15.67 8.24 -8.14
C SER A 45 -15.28 8.72 -9.55
N GLY A 46 -15.67 7.96 -10.58
CA GLY A 46 -15.32 8.23 -11.98
C GLY A 46 -14.03 7.52 -12.41
N ALA A 47 -13.19 8.23 -13.16
CA ALA A 47 -11.96 7.70 -13.74
C ALA A 47 -10.92 7.36 -12.66
N ASN A 48 -10.39 6.13 -12.74
CA ASN A 48 -9.30 5.65 -11.90
C ASN A 48 -8.10 5.32 -12.79
N GLU A 49 -6.89 5.64 -12.33
CA GLU A 49 -5.65 5.32 -13.04
C GLU A 49 -5.04 4.03 -12.48
N LEU A 50 -4.98 2.99 -13.31
CA LEU A 50 -4.30 1.73 -13.03
C LEU A 50 -2.91 1.77 -13.66
N GLN A 51 -1.87 1.38 -12.90
CA GLN A 51 -0.51 1.32 -13.42
C GLN A 51 0.18 -0.01 -13.07
N LEU A 52 0.89 -0.56 -14.04
CA LEU A 52 1.82 -1.68 -13.88
C LEU A 52 3.25 -1.16 -14.08
N VAL A 53 4.07 -1.27 -13.04
CA VAL A 53 5.48 -0.87 -13.06
C VAL A 53 6.36 -2.10 -13.06
N ILE A 54 7.21 -2.25 -14.07
CA ILE A 54 8.16 -3.34 -14.24
C ILE A 54 9.52 -2.89 -13.75
N GLN A 55 10.17 -3.72 -12.93
CA GLN A 55 11.41 -3.42 -12.22
C GLN A 55 11.37 -2.03 -11.55
N PRO A 56 10.34 -1.75 -10.72
CA PRO A 56 10.22 -0.46 -10.06
C PRO A 56 11.50 -0.14 -9.26
N PRO A 57 12.02 1.09 -9.39
CA PRO A 57 13.21 1.49 -8.65
C PRO A 57 12.95 1.42 -7.14
N PRO A 58 14.02 1.44 -6.32
CA PRO A 58 13.85 1.62 -4.88
C PRO A 58 12.98 2.86 -4.59
N PRO A 59 12.06 2.80 -3.62
CA PRO A 59 11.26 3.95 -3.22
C PRO A 59 12.11 5.21 -3.02
N GLY A 60 11.63 6.34 -3.54
CA GLY A 60 12.34 7.63 -3.45
C GLY A 60 13.51 7.81 -4.42
N GLN A 61 13.81 6.82 -5.27
CA GLN A 61 14.84 6.92 -6.30
C GLN A 61 14.23 6.93 -7.70
N ALA A 62 14.80 7.75 -8.58
CA ALA A 62 14.52 7.63 -10.01
C ALA A 62 15.32 6.46 -10.58
N GLY A 63 14.66 5.56 -11.31
CA GLY A 63 15.34 4.51 -12.07
C GLY A 63 15.75 5.04 -13.44
N ALA A 64 17.02 4.90 -13.79
CA ALA A 64 17.48 5.17 -15.15
C ALA A 64 17.01 4.03 -16.07
N PRO A 65 16.39 4.34 -17.23
CA PRO A 65 16.06 3.33 -18.22
C PRO A 65 17.33 2.59 -18.67
N ALA A 66 17.27 1.26 -18.65
CA ALA A 66 18.33 0.38 -19.11
C ALA A 66 17.76 -0.61 -20.14
N PRO A 67 18.48 -0.89 -21.23
CA PRO A 67 18.05 -1.85 -22.23
C PRO A 67 18.05 -3.27 -21.65
N LEU A 68 17.02 -4.03 -21.98
CA LEU A 68 16.82 -5.42 -21.61
C LEU A 68 16.50 -6.23 -22.87
N LEU A 69 17.38 -7.17 -23.22
CA LEU A 69 17.09 -8.17 -24.24
C LEU A 69 16.16 -9.25 -23.65
N SER A 70 14.97 -9.40 -24.22
CA SER A 70 13.98 -10.37 -23.75
C SER A 70 14.31 -11.79 -24.23
N ASP A 71 14.16 -12.75 -23.31
CA ASP A 71 14.20 -14.20 -23.57
C ASP A 71 12.81 -14.79 -23.83
N GLY A 72 11.75 -13.96 -23.81
CA GLY A 72 10.36 -14.37 -23.94
C GLY A 72 9.81 -15.15 -22.74
N GLN A 73 10.55 -15.26 -21.63
CA GLN A 73 10.15 -16.00 -20.42
C GLN A 73 9.80 -15.06 -19.25
N ARG A 74 9.70 -13.76 -19.52
CA ARG A 74 9.43 -12.73 -18.53
C ARG A 74 8.09 -12.08 -18.81
N GLY A 75 7.37 -11.77 -17.75
CA GLY A 75 6.14 -11.04 -17.89
C GLY A 75 5.51 -10.63 -16.58
N ALA A 76 4.53 -9.75 -16.67
CA ALA A 76 3.64 -9.40 -15.58
C ALA A 76 2.24 -9.10 -16.12
N SER A 77 1.23 -9.45 -15.34
CA SER A 77 -0.17 -9.18 -15.64
C SER A 77 -0.82 -8.52 -14.43
N LEU A 78 -1.43 -7.37 -14.65
CA LEU A 78 -2.18 -6.63 -13.66
C LEU A 78 -3.65 -6.64 -14.04
N ARG A 79 -4.52 -7.13 -13.15
CA ARG A 79 -5.96 -7.20 -13.37
C ARG A 79 -6.73 -6.53 -12.25
N LEU A 80 -7.75 -5.78 -12.65
CA LEU A 80 -8.78 -5.30 -11.76
C LEU A 80 -9.99 -6.24 -11.84
N LEU A 81 -10.32 -6.91 -10.74
CA LEU A 81 -11.34 -7.95 -10.71
C LEU A 81 -12.49 -7.56 -9.77
N LEU A 82 -13.70 -7.91 -10.18
CA LEU A 82 -14.91 -7.89 -9.37
C LEU A 82 -15.39 -9.34 -9.14
N PRO A 83 -14.95 -10.00 -8.06
CA PRO A 83 -15.34 -11.37 -7.76
C PRO A 83 -16.82 -11.46 -7.38
N ARG A 84 -17.42 -12.62 -7.66
CA ARG A 84 -18.73 -12.96 -7.10
C ARG A 84 -18.57 -13.32 -5.63
N ILE A 85 -19.60 -13.08 -4.83
CA ILE A 85 -19.60 -13.42 -3.39
C ILE A 85 -19.30 -14.91 -3.22
N GLY A 86 -18.37 -15.22 -2.31
CA GLY A 86 -17.94 -16.59 -2.01
C GLY A 86 -17.03 -17.24 -3.05
N GLN A 87 -16.70 -16.55 -4.15
CA GLN A 87 -15.82 -17.07 -5.20
C GLN A 87 -14.38 -16.60 -5.04
N LEU A 88 -13.45 -17.40 -5.55
CA LEU A 88 -12.03 -17.04 -5.59
C LEU A 88 -11.83 -15.80 -6.48
N ALA A 89 -10.99 -14.89 -6.02
CA ALA A 89 -10.50 -13.75 -6.79
C ALA A 89 -9.52 -14.20 -7.89
N HIS A 90 -10.05 -14.84 -8.93
CA HIS A 90 -9.33 -15.33 -10.09
C HIS A 90 -10.05 -14.88 -11.39
N PRO A 91 -9.33 -14.59 -12.49
CA PRO A 91 -9.95 -14.17 -13.75
C PRO A 91 -10.99 -15.15 -14.31
N GLU A 92 -10.87 -16.44 -14.01
CA GLU A 92 -11.86 -17.46 -14.43
C GLU A 92 -13.18 -17.38 -13.64
N ASN A 93 -13.16 -16.79 -12.44
CA ASN A 93 -14.29 -16.77 -11.50
C ASN A 93 -14.80 -15.35 -11.17
N ALA A 94 -14.19 -14.33 -11.75
CA ALA A 94 -14.46 -12.92 -11.48
C ALA A 94 -14.62 -12.13 -12.79
N ARG A 95 -15.40 -11.05 -12.76
CA ARG A 95 -15.47 -10.13 -13.89
C ARG A 95 -14.20 -9.28 -13.92
N THR A 96 -13.42 -9.36 -15.00
CA THR A 96 -12.31 -8.44 -15.25
C THR A 96 -12.84 -7.09 -15.71
N LEU A 97 -12.45 -6.03 -14.99
CA LEU A 97 -12.82 -4.65 -15.30
C LEU A 97 -11.74 -3.91 -16.09
N ALA A 98 -10.47 -4.24 -15.85
CA ALA A 98 -9.31 -3.72 -16.56
C ALA A 98 -8.16 -4.73 -16.49
N GLN A 99 -7.27 -4.70 -17.48
CA GLN A 99 -6.10 -5.57 -17.57
C GLN A 99 -4.95 -4.85 -18.29
N ILE A 100 -3.77 -4.95 -17.71
CA ILE A 100 -2.51 -4.47 -18.30
C ILE A 100 -1.54 -5.66 -18.30
N ASP A 101 -1.03 -6.02 -19.47
CA ASP A 101 -0.04 -7.08 -19.62
C ASP A 101 1.27 -6.52 -20.15
N TRP A 102 2.38 -7.02 -19.62
CA TRP A 102 3.72 -6.80 -20.13
C TRP A 102 4.37 -8.15 -20.35
N ALA A 103 4.67 -8.49 -21.60
CA ALA A 103 5.28 -9.75 -21.99
C ALA A 103 6.12 -9.49 -23.27
N PRO A 104 7.36 -8.97 -23.13
CA PRO A 104 8.19 -8.63 -24.27
C PRO A 104 8.56 -9.89 -25.07
N VAL A 105 8.53 -9.81 -26.40
CA VAL A 105 8.78 -10.96 -27.28
C VAL A 105 10.26 -11.35 -27.23
N ALA A 106 10.56 -12.65 -27.34
CA ALA A 106 11.93 -13.14 -27.38
C ALA A 106 12.74 -12.48 -28.50
N GLY A 107 13.94 -11.99 -28.17
CA GLY A 107 14.84 -11.30 -29.10
C GLY A 107 14.58 -9.80 -29.24
N GLU A 108 13.50 -9.26 -28.66
CA GLU A 108 13.28 -7.81 -28.63
C GLU A 108 14.06 -7.15 -27.49
N VAL A 109 14.51 -5.93 -27.74
CA VAL A 109 15.08 -5.05 -26.72
C VAL A 109 13.99 -4.13 -26.21
N THR A 110 13.73 -4.18 -24.91
CA THR A 110 12.82 -3.27 -24.21
C THR A 110 13.60 -2.46 -23.16
N GLU A 111 13.06 -1.36 -22.67
CA GLU A 111 13.70 -0.58 -21.61
C GLU A 111 12.99 -0.82 -20.27
N VAL A 112 13.78 -0.97 -19.21
CA VAL A 112 13.28 -1.11 -17.83
C VAL A 112 14.04 -0.14 -16.91
N PRO A 113 13.40 0.46 -15.88
CA PRO A 113 12.02 0.26 -15.46
C PRO A 113 10.99 0.72 -16.50
N ALA A 114 9.92 -0.07 -16.69
CA ALA A 114 8.83 0.26 -17.61
C ALA A 114 7.56 0.57 -16.83
N THR A 115 6.77 1.54 -17.29
CA THR A 115 5.46 1.85 -16.68
C THR A 115 4.39 1.80 -17.75
N LEU A 116 3.41 0.91 -17.56
CA LEU A 116 2.22 0.81 -18.38
C LEU A 116 1.03 1.36 -17.59
N ARG A 117 0.14 2.09 -18.26
CA ARG A 117 -0.98 2.79 -17.61
C ARG A 117 -2.28 2.57 -18.36
N GLN A 118 -3.38 2.51 -17.62
CA GLN A 118 -4.72 2.47 -18.17
C GLN A 118 -5.65 3.28 -17.27
N THR A 119 -6.52 4.09 -17.88
CA THR A 119 -7.64 4.71 -17.17
C THR A 119 -8.84 3.77 -17.23
N VAL A 120 -9.53 3.58 -16.11
CA VAL A 120 -10.72 2.73 -16.00
C VAL A 120 -11.84 3.45 -15.24
N ASP A 121 -13.04 3.44 -15.82
CA ASP A 121 -14.26 3.83 -15.13
C ASP A 121 -14.86 2.62 -14.42
N LEU A 122 -15.06 2.74 -13.11
CA LEU A 122 -15.58 1.63 -12.32
C LEU A 122 -17.11 1.53 -12.46
N PRO A 123 -17.68 0.34 -12.67
CA PRO A 123 -19.13 0.14 -12.71
C PRO A 123 -19.78 0.22 -11.32
N ILE A 124 -18.99 0.50 -10.29
CA ILE A 124 -19.39 0.60 -8.90
C ILE A 124 -18.77 1.87 -8.31
N ALA A 125 -19.58 2.63 -7.59
CA ALA A 125 -19.12 3.78 -6.84
C ALA A 125 -18.78 3.37 -5.41
N PHE A 126 -17.63 3.81 -4.92
CA PHE A 126 -17.26 3.76 -3.51
C PHE A 126 -17.39 5.14 -2.89
N PRO A 127 -17.49 5.24 -1.55
CA PRO A 127 -17.45 6.52 -0.87
C PRO A 127 -16.22 7.33 -1.26
N ARG A 128 -16.35 8.66 -1.27
CA ARG A 128 -15.21 9.55 -1.43
C ARG A 128 -14.33 9.47 -0.18
N TRP A 129 -13.07 9.10 -0.36
CA TRP A 129 -12.11 8.93 0.72
C TRP A 129 -11.37 10.23 1.05
N ARG A 130 -11.17 10.51 2.33
CA ARG A 130 -10.54 11.73 2.85
C ARG A 130 -9.11 11.94 2.34
N TRP A 131 -8.37 10.86 2.03
CA TRP A 131 -7.02 11.02 1.47
C TRP A 131 -7.04 11.74 0.12
N PHE A 132 -8.13 11.65 -0.65
CA PHE A 132 -8.24 12.34 -1.92
C PHE A 132 -8.35 13.86 -1.74
N ASP A 133 -8.93 14.30 -0.62
CA ASP A 133 -9.07 15.70 -0.25
C ASP A 133 -7.91 16.20 0.62
N ALA A 134 -6.98 15.33 1.00
CA ALA A 134 -5.83 15.72 1.80
C ALA A 134 -4.96 16.75 1.03
N PRO A 135 -4.41 17.76 1.72
CA PRO A 135 -3.49 18.71 1.12
C PRO A 135 -2.28 18.01 0.49
N VAL A 136 -1.81 18.54 -0.65
CA VAL A 136 -0.58 18.07 -1.29
C VAL A 136 0.61 18.56 -0.48
N VAL A 137 1.56 17.67 -0.20
CA VAL A 137 2.85 17.99 0.39
C VAL A 137 3.87 18.18 -0.74
N PRO A 138 4.27 19.43 -1.06
CA PRO A 138 5.18 19.69 -2.17
C PRO A 138 6.61 19.22 -1.88
N GLU A 139 7.05 19.33 -0.62
CA GLU A 139 8.41 18.98 -0.20
C GLU A 139 8.39 17.96 0.95
N PRO A 140 8.16 16.66 0.66
CA PRO A 140 8.15 15.62 1.69
C PRO A 140 9.42 15.58 2.54
N GLN A 141 10.57 15.90 1.94
CA GLN A 141 11.86 15.87 2.62
C GLN A 141 11.96 16.89 3.76
N ALA A 142 11.26 18.02 3.67
CA ALA A 142 11.20 19.01 4.75
C ALA A 142 10.46 18.49 6.00
N LEU A 143 9.65 17.44 5.85
CA LEU A 143 8.83 16.88 6.92
C LEU A 143 9.45 15.64 7.59
N VAL A 144 10.58 15.14 7.10
CA VAL A 144 11.18 13.87 7.57
C VAL A 144 11.43 13.87 9.07
N ALA A 145 11.99 14.95 9.62
CA ALA A 145 12.23 15.06 11.06
C ALA A 145 10.93 15.03 11.89
N GLN A 146 9.90 15.74 11.42
CA GLN A 146 8.60 15.79 12.10
C GLN A 146 7.88 14.44 12.00
N ALA A 147 7.91 13.79 10.84
CA ALA A 147 7.34 12.47 10.63
C ALA A 147 8.05 11.41 11.49
N ALA A 148 9.39 11.44 11.56
CA ALA A 148 10.15 10.54 12.43
C ALA A 148 9.74 10.70 13.90
N SER A 149 9.66 11.93 14.40
CA SER A 149 9.21 12.21 15.77
C SER A 149 7.77 11.72 16.02
N TYR A 150 6.86 11.95 15.07
CA TYR A 150 5.50 11.44 15.14
C TYR A 150 5.44 9.91 15.22
N LEU A 151 6.19 9.22 14.35
CA LEU A 151 6.26 7.75 14.33
C LEU A 151 6.93 7.16 15.56
N GLN A 152 7.91 7.85 16.17
CA GLN A 152 8.51 7.43 17.45
C GLN A 152 7.46 7.36 18.56
N GLY A 153 6.51 8.30 18.60
CA GLY A 153 5.38 8.24 19.54
C GLY A 153 4.55 6.97 19.37
N LEU A 154 4.27 6.57 18.12
CA LEU A 154 3.55 5.33 17.82
C LEU A 154 4.37 4.08 18.17
N ALA A 155 5.66 4.07 17.82
CA ALA A 155 6.58 2.99 18.13
C ALA A 155 6.70 2.77 19.64
N LEU A 156 6.75 3.85 20.43
CA LEU A 156 6.81 3.80 21.89
C LEU A 156 5.53 3.20 22.49
N GLY A 157 4.36 3.56 21.96
CA GLY A 157 3.08 2.94 22.34
C GLY A 157 3.11 1.44 22.10
N LEU A 158 3.44 1.02 20.88
CA LEU A 158 3.54 -0.40 20.50
C LEU A 158 4.54 -1.16 21.39
N ALA A 159 5.72 -0.60 21.65
CA ALA A 159 6.74 -1.21 22.51
C ALA A 159 6.25 -1.43 23.96
N ARG A 160 5.37 -0.56 24.46
CA ARG A 160 4.74 -0.66 25.78
C ARG A 160 3.50 -1.55 25.79
N GLY A 161 3.07 -2.07 24.64
CA GLY A 161 1.80 -2.79 24.51
C GLY A 161 0.58 -1.86 24.60
N ASP A 162 0.78 -0.55 24.44
CA ASP A 162 -0.26 0.47 24.47
C ASP A 162 -0.77 0.76 23.05
N PRO A 163 -2.00 0.35 22.70
CA PRO A 163 -2.58 0.60 21.38
C PRO A 163 -3.06 2.04 21.17
N GLU A 164 -3.24 2.83 22.22
CA GLU A 164 -3.96 4.11 22.13
C GLU A 164 -3.31 5.15 21.22
N PRO A 165 -1.96 5.32 21.20
CA PRO A 165 -1.32 6.23 20.24
C PRO A 165 -1.66 5.89 18.78
N LEU A 166 -1.69 4.60 18.44
CA LEU A 166 -2.04 4.14 17.10
C LEU A 166 -3.54 4.32 16.81
N VAL A 167 -4.41 4.03 17.77
CA VAL A 167 -5.86 4.24 17.65
C VAL A 167 -6.18 5.71 17.39
N LEU A 168 -5.57 6.63 18.15
CA LEU A 168 -5.77 8.07 18.00
C LEU A 168 -5.23 8.56 16.65
N ALA A 169 -4.04 8.12 16.27
CA ALA A 169 -3.42 8.43 14.98
C ALA A 169 -4.28 7.99 13.78
N ALA A 170 -4.91 6.82 13.90
CA ALA A 170 -5.74 6.20 12.86
C ALA A 170 -7.24 6.48 13.02
N ARG A 171 -7.64 7.41 13.91
CA ARG A 171 -9.05 7.69 14.19
C ARG A 171 -9.86 8.00 12.93
N LEU A 172 -9.33 8.87 12.06
CA LEU A 172 -9.99 9.24 10.81
C LEU A 172 -10.20 8.02 9.90
N ARG A 173 -9.18 7.16 9.79
CA ARG A 173 -9.27 5.89 9.05
C ARG A 173 -10.40 5.02 9.59
N PHE A 174 -10.48 4.85 10.91
CA PHE A 174 -11.53 4.03 11.52
C PHE A 174 -12.93 4.60 11.30
N GLU A 175 -13.11 5.92 11.46
CA GLU A 175 -14.39 6.60 11.22
C GLU A 175 -14.84 6.41 9.75
N GLU A 176 -13.94 6.60 8.79
CA GLU A 176 -14.21 6.39 7.37
C GLU A 176 -14.57 4.94 7.06
N LEU A 177 -13.82 3.98 7.59
CA LEU A 177 -14.07 2.56 7.34
C LEU A 177 -15.37 2.11 7.98
N ALA A 178 -15.69 2.57 9.20
CA ALA A 178 -16.94 2.27 9.86
C ALA A 178 -18.13 2.78 9.02
N GLN A 179 -18.06 4.03 8.54
CA GLN A 179 -19.07 4.63 7.68
C GLN A 179 -19.21 3.89 6.35
N ALA A 180 -18.10 3.67 5.63
CA ALA A 180 -18.11 3.03 4.32
C ALA A 180 -18.65 1.59 4.37
N TYR A 181 -18.29 0.86 5.43
CA TYR A 181 -18.67 -0.53 5.59
C TYR A 181 -19.92 -0.78 6.41
N GLN A 182 -20.53 0.28 6.95
CA GLN A 182 -21.65 0.19 7.89
C GLN A 182 -21.32 -0.74 9.07
N ARG A 183 -20.10 -0.60 9.61
CA ARG A 183 -19.61 -1.34 10.77
C ARG A 183 -19.62 -0.47 12.01
N ASN A 184 -19.65 -1.09 13.17
CA ASN A 184 -19.50 -0.38 14.43
C ASN A 184 -18.03 0.03 14.63
N LEU A 185 -17.82 1.34 14.77
CA LEU A 185 -16.51 1.93 15.02
C LEU A 185 -15.84 1.35 16.28
N ALA A 186 -16.59 1.16 17.37
CA ALA A 186 -16.07 0.65 18.62
C ALA A 186 -15.54 -0.78 18.48
N ASP A 187 -16.20 -1.61 17.66
CA ASP A 187 -15.76 -2.99 17.41
C ASP A 187 -14.46 -3.01 16.61
N ASP A 188 -14.33 -2.16 15.59
CA ASP A 188 -13.12 -2.05 14.77
C ASP A 188 -11.90 -1.61 15.60
N VAL A 189 -12.10 -0.56 16.42
CA VAL A 189 -11.09 -0.07 17.36
C VAL A 189 -10.77 -1.15 18.41
N GLY A 190 -11.79 -1.82 18.95
CA GLY A 190 -11.64 -2.90 19.91
C GLY A 190 -10.81 -4.06 19.36
N ARG A 191 -11.03 -4.46 18.09
CA ARG A 191 -10.23 -5.51 17.43
C ARG A 191 -8.76 -5.12 17.29
N LEU A 192 -8.44 -3.87 16.95
CA LEU A 192 -7.04 -3.41 16.91
C LEU A 192 -6.41 -3.47 18.32
N ARG A 193 -7.11 -2.98 19.35
CA ARG A 193 -6.63 -3.03 20.74
C ARG A 193 -6.30 -4.45 21.18
N VAL A 194 -7.24 -5.38 20.97
CA VAL A 194 -7.04 -6.80 21.29
C VAL A 194 -5.88 -7.39 20.51
N GLN A 195 -5.72 -7.04 19.23
CA GLN A 195 -4.61 -7.53 18.41
C GLN A 195 -3.25 -7.08 18.97
N VAL A 196 -3.08 -5.79 19.26
CA VAL A 196 -1.83 -5.25 19.81
C VAL A 196 -1.51 -5.89 21.17
N LEU A 197 -2.49 -5.93 22.08
CA LEU A 197 -2.31 -6.52 23.41
C LEU A 197 -1.95 -8.01 23.32
N ARG A 198 -2.61 -8.76 22.42
CA ARG A 198 -2.31 -10.18 22.20
C ARG A 198 -0.89 -10.38 21.69
N LEU A 199 -0.47 -9.62 20.68
CA LEU A 199 0.87 -9.73 20.11
C LEU A 199 1.94 -9.42 21.16
N HIS A 200 1.75 -8.35 21.92
CA HIS A 200 2.68 -7.94 22.98
C HIS A 200 2.76 -8.96 24.11
N ALA A 201 1.62 -9.56 24.51
CA ALA A 201 1.58 -10.62 25.51
C ALA A 201 2.27 -11.92 25.05
N GLN A 202 2.26 -12.22 23.74
CA GLN A 202 2.98 -13.37 23.18
C GLN A 202 4.50 -13.13 23.17
N ALA A 203 4.91 -11.93 22.74
CA ALA A 203 6.28 -11.44 22.83
C ALA A 203 6.26 -9.91 22.77
N PRO A 204 6.98 -9.19 23.66
CA PRO A 204 7.02 -7.74 23.61
C PRO A 204 7.38 -7.22 22.22
N LEU A 205 6.55 -6.33 21.69
CA LEU A 205 6.81 -5.71 20.39
C LEU A 205 8.07 -4.86 20.46
N GLN A 206 8.92 -4.95 19.44
CA GLN A 206 10.18 -4.22 19.36
C GLN A 206 10.25 -3.44 18.05
N PRO A 207 9.41 -2.40 17.87
CA PRO A 207 9.51 -1.56 16.70
C PRO A 207 10.81 -0.75 16.71
N PRO A 208 11.49 -0.60 15.56
CA PRO A 208 12.62 0.31 15.48
C PRO A 208 12.11 1.73 15.74
N MET A 209 12.92 2.54 16.42
CA MET A 209 12.63 3.97 16.60
C MET A 209 13.05 4.70 15.32
N PRO A 210 12.11 5.18 14.48
CA PRO A 210 12.48 5.81 13.21
C PRO A 210 13.30 7.07 13.47
N LYS A 211 14.41 7.23 12.74
CA LYS A 211 15.27 8.41 12.81
C LYS A 211 15.16 9.21 11.53
N ALA A 212 15.36 10.53 11.61
CA ALA A 212 15.22 11.40 10.45
C ALA A 212 16.21 11.06 9.32
N ASP A 213 17.43 10.66 9.65
CA ASP A 213 18.47 10.26 8.69
C ASP A 213 18.24 8.87 8.06
N ALA A 214 17.30 8.09 8.61
CA ALA A 214 17.01 6.71 8.23
C ALA A 214 15.53 6.49 7.86
N LEU A 215 14.73 7.55 7.80
CA LEU A 215 13.32 7.48 7.43
C LEU A 215 13.17 7.90 5.98
N LEU A 216 12.60 7.01 5.17
CA LEU A 216 12.23 7.35 3.80
C LEU A 216 10.74 7.73 3.76
N LEU A 217 10.45 8.93 3.25
CA LEU A 217 9.10 9.37 2.94
C LEU A 217 8.84 9.28 1.44
N ARG A 218 8.02 8.30 1.03
CA ARG A 218 7.58 8.16 -0.36
C ARG A 218 6.27 8.95 -0.56
N PRO A 219 6.24 10.00 -1.40
CA PRO A 219 4.99 10.66 -1.76
C PRO A 219 4.11 9.73 -2.59
N LEU A 220 2.84 9.68 -2.24
CA LEU A 220 1.81 8.86 -2.86
C LEU A 220 0.64 9.73 -3.30
N ALA A 221 -0.16 9.24 -4.26
CA ALA A 221 -1.39 9.91 -4.70
C ALA A 221 -1.17 11.40 -5.07
N GLY A 222 -0.10 11.69 -5.81
CA GLY A 222 0.28 13.06 -6.17
C GLY A 222 0.75 13.91 -4.98
N GLY A 223 1.30 13.29 -3.93
CA GLY A 223 1.83 13.99 -2.75
C GLY A 223 0.81 14.23 -1.64
N ARG A 224 -0.42 13.70 -1.75
CA ARG A 224 -1.46 13.81 -0.71
C ARG A 224 -1.24 12.87 0.48
N LEU A 225 -0.51 11.79 0.23
CA LEU A 225 -0.13 10.80 1.22
C LEU A 225 1.38 10.63 1.23
N LEU A 226 1.94 10.32 2.40
CA LEU A 226 3.33 9.98 2.61
C LEU A 226 3.43 8.59 3.20
N GLU A 227 4.03 7.66 2.48
CA GLU A 227 4.33 6.34 3.03
C GLU A 227 5.68 6.37 3.75
N CYS A 228 5.69 5.84 4.97
CA CYS A 228 6.85 5.84 5.84
C CYS A 228 7.54 4.48 5.76
N LEU A 229 8.75 4.46 5.21
CA LEU A 229 9.51 3.25 4.92
C LEU A 229 10.87 3.25 5.62
N THR A 230 11.45 2.06 5.75
CA THR A 230 12.85 1.86 6.11
C THR A 230 13.78 2.48 5.05
N PRO A 231 15.09 2.70 5.35
CA PRO A 231 16.02 3.33 4.40
C PRO A 231 16.13 2.61 3.05
N ASP A 232 15.97 1.29 3.05
CA ASP A 232 16.00 0.43 1.86
C ASP A 232 14.67 0.42 1.09
N GLY A 233 13.64 1.09 1.61
CA GLY A 233 12.29 1.15 1.06
C GLY A 233 11.54 -0.18 1.05
N GLN A 234 12.07 -1.23 1.70
CA GLN A 234 11.49 -2.58 1.60
C GLN A 234 10.39 -2.83 2.62
N LEU A 235 10.43 -2.17 3.79
CA LEU A 235 9.50 -2.41 4.87
C LEU A 235 8.88 -1.09 5.36
N PRO A 236 7.66 -1.16 5.93
CA PRO A 236 7.14 -0.05 6.72
C PRO A 236 8.10 0.34 7.85
N ALA A 237 8.20 1.64 8.11
CA ALA A 237 9.02 2.17 9.19
C ALA A 237 8.63 1.60 10.57
N LEU A 238 7.35 1.25 10.75
CA LEU A 238 6.86 0.54 11.93
C LEU A 238 6.68 -0.95 11.61
N HIS A 239 7.52 -1.78 12.20
CA HIS A 239 7.43 -3.24 12.12
C HIS A 239 8.09 -3.86 13.35
N SER A 240 7.77 -5.11 13.71
CA SER A 240 8.42 -5.82 14.82
C SER A 240 8.64 -7.29 14.46
N PRO A 241 9.69 -7.92 14.99
CA PRO A 241 9.77 -9.38 14.97
C PRO A 241 8.59 -9.97 15.73
N VAL A 242 8.15 -11.17 15.33
CA VAL A 242 7.11 -11.93 16.05
C VAL A 242 7.67 -13.27 16.53
N ALA A 243 7.08 -13.80 17.59
CA ALA A 243 7.41 -15.14 18.09
C ALA A 243 7.18 -16.20 17.00
N GLY A 244 8.10 -17.15 16.85
CA GLY A 244 8.04 -18.17 15.79
C GLY A 244 8.67 -17.75 14.46
N GLY A 245 9.26 -16.55 14.39
CA GLY A 245 9.95 -16.05 13.20
C GLY A 245 9.07 -15.17 12.32
N GLY A 246 9.71 -14.41 11.44
CA GLY A 246 9.03 -13.42 10.62
C GLY A 246 8.83 -12.08 11.33
N ARG A 247 7.94 -11.26 10.77
CA ARG A 247 7.69 -9.89 11.22
C ARG A 247 6.22 -9.54 11.08
N ILE A 248 5.74 -8.71 11.99
CA ILE A 248 4.52 -7.94 11.81
C ILE A 248 4.88 -6.53 11.37
N ALA A 249 4.10 -5.98 10.45
CA ALA A 249 4.29 -4.62 9.97
C ALA A 249 3.03 -3.80 10.22
N TRP A 250 3.21 -2.53 10.53
CA TRP A 250 2.15 -1.53 10.64
C TRP A 250 2.39 -0.50 9.53
N PRO A 251 1.93 -0.77 8.30
CA PRO A 251 1.99 0.22 7.24
C PRO A 251 1.22 1.46 7.67
N VAL A 252 1.87 2.62 7.55
CA VAL A 252 1.30 3.91 7.88
C VAL A 252 1.48 4.86 6.70
N ARG A 253 0.35 5.34 6.19
CA ARG A 253 0.28 6.38 5.16
C ARG A 253 -0.25 7.64 5.81
N LEU A 254 0.63 8.62 5.91
CA LEU A 254 0.37 9.88 6.59
C LEU A 254 -0.25 10.89 5.62
N ALA A 255 -1.27 11.60 6.08
CA ALA A 255 -1.67 12.87 5.49
C ALA A 255 -1.24 14.02 6.41
N VAL A 256 -0.98 15.18 5.83
CA VAL A 256 -0.66 16.41 6.57
C VAL A 256 -1.83 17.37 6.45
N ILE A 257 -2.56 17.57 7.53
CA ILE A 257 -3.75 18.42 7.57
C ILE A 257 -3.51 19.48 8.63
N GLU A 258 -3.52 20.76 8.24
CA GLU A 258 -3.29 21.90 9.14
C GLU A 258 -1.98 21.76 9.96
N GLY A 259 -0.92 21.23 9.31
CA GLY A 259 0.38 21.02 9.95
C GLY A 259 0.46 19.84 10.91
N ARG A 260 -0.59 19.00 10.98
CA ARG A 260 -0.63 17.79 11.83
C ARG A 260 -0.65 16.52 10.97
N PHE A 261 0.01 15.48 11.47
CA PHE A 261 -0.02 14.15 10.85
C PHE A 261 -1.23 13.35 11.31
N TYR A 262 -1.84 12.65 10.35
CA TYR A 262 -2.89 11.68 10.58
C TYR A 262 -2.56 10.39 9.81
N VAL A 263 -2.80 9.23 10.41
CA VAL A 263 -2.72 7.95 9.69
C VAL A 263 -4.06 7.73 8.99
N ILE A 264 -4.07 7.86 7.66
CA ILE A 264 -5.30 7.69 6.87
C ILE A 264 -5.39 6.30 6.26
N ARG A 265 -4.27 5.62 5.97
CA ARG A 265 -4.27 4.25 5.45
C ARG A 265 -3.14 3.41 6.05
#